data_AF-A0ABC9A596-F1
#
_entry.id   AF-A0ABC9A596-F1
#
_cell.length_a   1.000
_cell.length_b   1.000
_cell.length_c   1.000
_cell.angle_alpha   90.00
_cell.angle_beta   90.00
_cell.angle_gamma   90.00
#
_symmetry.space_group_name_H-M   'P 1'
#
loop_
_entity.id
_entity.type
_entity.pdbx_description
1 polymer ?
#
loop_
_entity_poly.entity_id
_entity_poly.type
_entity_poly.pdbx_seq_one_letter_code
_entity_poly.pdbx_strand_id
1 'polypeptide(L)'
;MLLPEGYGLYPGHPNLGGYVRFFNLSTGAFVRVHLPLFDDHVVLDSTDGLLLLLRHPDTAIRLLHPFTGDIAELPPVWPLLPQIKPGISRYLTAEMKVQELDFFLRGVCAAVSVNTAGTIAVMLGIDIKRRVAYATAGDQRWFLSDWELPHLQARTMSFQGKLYATAVNPADKINVYYICRIDPPQPSAEGNHSLTLQPPRMLVKSPLLVGFGNAHLVECGSELMLAGFTDVSLAHLAVYKVSDLIKGKVVPLTDIGDHAIFFEEHGLCVSAKGFPSISGNSIICRRRSFQMVETGDFNPLLGRRAMQPACPRIDQYDLGSGTWSPAIDEDVYSDVTPASPYTLAHHIFTCCYRSYWNKGLMVCAAIIPDWSLKPNLRIGGDGWM
;
A
#
# COMPACT_ATOMS: atom_id res chain seq x y z
N MET A 1 3.70 11.64 4.12
CA MET A 1 3.95 10.69 3.00
C MET A 1 5.24 11.07 2.28
N LEU A 2 5.94 10.13 1.67
CA LEU A 2 7.07 10.39 0.77
C LEU A 2 6.58 10.60 -0.67
N LEU A 3 7.25 11.46 -1.44
CA LEU A 3 6.93 11.64 -2.86
C LEU A 3 7.95 10.95 -3.76
N PRO A 4 7.51 10.33 -4.88
CA PRO A 4 8.44 9.87 -5.89
C PRO A 4 9.12 11.07 -6.54
N GLU A 5 10.44 11.02 -6.67
CA GLU A 5 11.21 12.12 -7.28
C GLU A 5 11.24 12.01 -8.82
N GLY A 6 10.69 10.92 -9.39
CA GLY A 6 10.58 10.69 -10.83
C GLY A 6 11.91 10.25 -11.47
N TYR A 7 11.86 9.82 -12.74
CA TYR A 7 13.05 9.51 -13.55
C TYR A 7 14.01 8.48 -12.93
N GLY A 8 13.51 7.55 -12.12
CA GLY A 8 14.32 6.56 -11.42
C GLY A 8 15.03 7.10 -10.17
N LEU A 9 14.74 8.35 -9.77
CA LEU A 9 15.18 8.93 -8.51
C LEU A 9 14.22 8.52 -7.39
N TYR A 10 14.62 7.54 -6.59
CA TYR A 10 13.88 7.13 -5.40
C TYR A 10 14.19 8.02 -4.19
N PRO A 11 13.37 7.97 -3.13
CA PRO A 11 13.67 8.63 -1.86
C PRO A 11 15.09 8.31 -1.37
N GLY A 12 15.94 9.34 -1.35
CA GLY A 12 17.34 9.24 -0.91
C GLY A 12 18.33 8.75 -1.96
N HIS A 13 17.95 8.84 -3.25
CA HIS A 13 18.86 8.63 -4.36
C HIS A 13 20.17 9.47 -4.21
N PRO A 14 21.37 8.93 -4.52
CA PRO A 14 22.65 9.64 -4.32
C PRO A 14 22.71 11.04 -4.94
N ASN A 15 22.13 11.22 -6.14
CA ASN A 15 22.03 12.52 -6.81
C ASN A 15 21.25 13.59 -6.00
N LEU A 16 20.50 13.20 -4.96
CA LEU A 16 19.77 14.11 -4.08
C LEU A 16 20.60 14.54 -2.85
N GLY A 17 21.82 14.00 -2.70
CA GLY A 17 22.74 14.36 -1.62
C GLY A 17 22.20 14.00 -0.23
N GLY A 18 21.58 12.84 -0.09
CA GLY A 18 20.96 12.39 1.16
C GLY A 18 19.65 13.11 1.52
N TYR A 19 19.15 14.03 0.69
CA TYR A 19 17.88 14.69 0.97
C TYR A 19 16.68 13.95 0.39
N VAL A 20 15.59 13.98 1.14
CA VAL A 20 14.31 13.37 0.78
C VAL A 20 13.18 14.37 0.97
N ARG A 21 12.21 14.38 0.03
CA ARG A 21 11.00 15.20 0.13
C ARG A 21 9.84 14.43 0.73
N PHE A 22 9.27 15.02 1.77
CA PHE A 22 8.03 14.61 2.38
C PHE A 22 6.93 15.58 2.00
N PHE A 23 5.74 15.02 1.96
CA PHE A 23 4.52 15.70 1.59
C PHE A 23 3.43 15.34 2.58
N ASN A 24 2.81 16.37 3.13
CA ASN A 24 1.72 16.24 4.08
C ASN A 24 0.40 16.25 3.32
N LEU A 25 -0.29 15.11 3.30
CA LEU A 25 -1.57 14.93 2.61
C LEU A 25 -2.69 15.81 3.19
N SER A 26 -2.59 16.21 4.46
CA SER A 26 -3.63 16.97 5.15
C SER A 26 -3.45 18.48 5.03
N THR A 27 -2.22 18.96 4.82
CA THR A 27 -1.92 20.40 4.78
C THR A 27 -1.37 20.90 3.45
N GLY A 28 -0.91 20.01 2.57
CA GLY A 28 -0.18 20.38 1.36
C GLY A 28 1.23 20.92 1.58
N ALA A 29 1.72 20.89 2.83
CA ALA A 29 3.09 21.29 3.12
C ALA A 29 4.11 20.28 2.57
N PHE A 30 5.17 20.83 1.99
CA PHE A 30 6.36 20.08 1.59
C PHE A 30 7.47 20.33 2.60
N VAL A 31 8.16 19.27 3.00
CA VAL A 31 9.36 19.38 3.82
C VAL A 31 10.45 18.56 3.17
N ARG A 32 11.65 19.15 3.06
CA ARG A 32 12.84 18.45 2.62
C ARG A 32 13.69 18.16 3.84
N VAL A 33 14.03 16.90 4.06
CA VAL A 33 14.81 16.45 5.21
C VAL A 33 16.09 15.79 4.73
N HIS A 34 17.20 16.04 5.42
CA HIS A 34 18.47 15.36 5.18
C HIS A 34 18.50 14.02 5.94
N LEU A 35 18.41 12.92 5.20
CA LEU A 35 18.36 11.54 5.70
C LEU A 35 19.42 10.69 4.95
N PRO A 36 20.71 10.80 5.31
CA PRO A 36 21.79 10.10 4.61
C PRO A 36 21.73 8.56 4.74
N LEU A 37 20.90 8.05 5.65
CA LEU A 37 20.65 6.61 5.84
C LEU A 37 20.12 5.92 4.57
N PHE A 38 19.58 6.64 3.59
CA PHE A 38 19.01 6.04 2.38
C PHE A 38 20.02 5.50 1.36
N ASP A 39 21.32 5.69 1.58
CA ASP A 39 22.35 5.15 0.66
C ASP A 39 22.28 3.62 0.58
N ASP A 40 22.07 2.95 1.71
CA ASP A 40 22.00 1.49 1.88
C ASP A 40 20.64 0.98 2.40
N HIS A 41 19.61 1.83 2.50
CA HIS A 41 18.28 1.44 2.95
C HIS A 41 17.22 1.56 1.85
N VAL A 42 16.18 0.73 1.95
CA VAL A 42 14.96 0.79 1.12
C VAL A 42 13.75 1.02 2.00
N VAL A 43 12.84 1.89 1.56
CA VAL A 43 11.57 2.08 2.26
C VAL A 43 10.63 0.92 1.97
N LEU A 44 10.10 0.29 3.01
CA LEU A 44 9.09 -0.76 2.92
C LEU A 44 7.68 -0.19 3.07
N ASP A 45 7.51 0.70 4.05
CA ASP A 45 6.23 1.32 4.37
C ASP A 45 6.41 2.67 5.09
N SER A 46 5.33 3.45 5.13
CA SER A 46 5.16 4.66 5.91
C SER A 46 3.88 4.54 6.73
N THR A 47 3.99 4.50 8.05
CA THR A 47 2.84 4.34 8.97
C THR A 47 2.96 5.32 10.14
N ASP A 48 1.85 5.95 10.53
CA ASP A 48 1.78 6.90 11.66
C ASP A 48 2.88 8.00 11.63
N GLY A 49 3.30 8.42 10.42
CA GLY A 49 4.38 9.40 10.22
C GLY A 49 5.81 8.86 10.34
N LEU A 50 5.97 7.57 10.61
CA LEU A 50 7.24 6.85 10.69
C LEU A 50 7.56 6.13 9.37
N LEU A 51 8.86 5.87 9.14
CA LEU A 51 9.33 5.10 7.99
C LEU A 51 9.84 3.74 8.42
N LEU A 52 9.33 2.69 7.78
CA LEU A 52 9.88 1.35 7.91
C LEU A 52 10.93 1.13 6.82
N LEU A 53 12.17 0.93 7.22
CA LEU A 53 13.32 0.79 6.33
C LEU A 53 13.91 -0.61 6.42
N LEU A 54 14.25 -1.19 5.27
CA LEU A 54 15.12 -2.35 5.17
C LEU A 54 16.54 -1.90 4.90
N ARG A 55 17.48 -2.30 5.75
CA ARG A 55 18.92 -2.15 5.52
C ARG A 55 19.41 -3.26 4.59
N HIS A 56 20.03 -2.89 3.48
CA HIS A 56 20.46 -3.85 2.46
C HIS A 56 21.52 -4.85 2.94
N PRO A 57 22.63 -4.44 3.60
CA PRO A 57 23.72 -5.35 3.97
C PRO A 57 23.32 -6.59 4.76
N ASP A 58 22.42 -6.45 5.73
CA ASP A 58 22.08 -7.52 6.68
C ASP A 58 20.59 -7.81 6.76
N THR A 59 19.77 -7.14 5.94
CA THR A 59 18.31 -7.24 5.93
C THR A 59 17.62 -6.85 7.24
N ALA A 60 18.34 -6.13 8.12
CA ALA A 60 17.77 -5.57 9.35
C ALA A 60 16.66 -4.56 9.01
N ILE A 61 15.67 -4.49 9.89
CA ILE A 61 14.59 -3.52 9.77
C ILE A 61 14.83 -2.39 10.76
N ARG A 62 14.56 -1.17 10.32
CA ARG A 62 14.62 0.02 11.15
C ARG A 62 13.32 0.78 11.04
N LEU A 63 12.80 1.20 12.18
CA LEU A 63 11.72 2.17 12.23
C LEU A 63 12.36 3.54 12.50
N LEU A 64 12.26 4.44 11.54
CA LEU A 64 12.85 5.78 11.58
C LEU A 64 11.77 6.82 11.80
N HIS A 65 11.98 7.71 12.77
CA HIS A 65 11.24 8.97 12.84
C HIS A 65 11.97 10.02 11.98
N PRO A 66 11.43 10.41 10.82
CA PRO A 66 12.18 11.16 9.81
C PRO A 66 12.60 12.56 10.26
N PHE A 67 11.91 13.19 11.22
CA PHE A 67 12.22 14.56 11.65
C PHE A 67 13.09 14.66 12.90
N THR A 68 13.20 13.59 13.70
CA THR A 68 14.05 13.55 14.90
C THR A 68 15.31 12.74 14.65
N GLY A 69 15.29 11.82 13.68
CA GLY A 69 16.36 10.88 13.43
C GLY A 69 16.37 9.70 14.40
N ASP A 70 15.36 9.55 15.26
CA ASP A 70 15.25 8.42 16.18
C ASP A 70 15.04 7.12 15.41
N ILE A 71 15.74 6.07 15.84
CA ILE A 71 15.71 4.76 15.21
C ILE A 71 15.38 3.71 16.26
N ALA A 72 14.39 2.86 15.95
CA ALA A 72 14.19 1.60 16.63
C ALA A 72 14.73 0.46 15.76
N GLU A 73 15.68 -0.31 16.30
CA GLU A 73 16.28 -1.46 15.63
C GLU A 73 15.38 -2.70 15.78
N LEU A 74 15.15 -3.39 14.67
CA LEU A 74 14.33 -4.59 14.58
C LEU A 74 15.13 -5.72 13.91
N PRO A 75 14.74 -6.99 14.15
CA PRO A 75 15.48 -8.14 13.63
C PRO A 75 15.60 -8.16 12.10
N PRO A 76 16.60 -8.88 11.55
CA PRO A 76 16.69 -9.11 10.11
C PRO A 76 15.54 -9.96 9.59
N VAL A 77 15.08 -9.67 8.37
CA VAL A 77 13.98 -10.43 7.72
C VAL A 77 14.46 -11.71 7.05
N TRP A 78 15.74 -11.83 6.73
CA TRP A 78 16.26 -13.02 6.05
C TRP A 78 15.93 -14.35 6.75
N PRO A 79 16.07 -14.49 8.08
CA PRO A 79 15.68 -15.72 8.79
C PRO A 79 14.16 -15.97 8.82
N LEU A 80 13.35 -14.94 8.57
CA LEU A 80 11.90 -15.02 8.52
C LEU A 80 11.42 -15.64 7.19
N LEU A 81 12.07 -15.32 6.07
CA LEU A 81 11.61 -15.72 4.73
C LEU A 81 11.30 -17.21 4.58
N PRO A 82 12.16 -18.16 5.03
CA PRO A 82 11.88 -19.58 4.89
C PRO A 82 10.66 -20.03 5.72
N GLN A 83 10.39 -19.37 6.85
CA GLN A 83 9.27 -19.70 7.75
C GLN A 83 7.91 -19.29 7.18
N ILE A 84 7.89 -18.33 6.25
CA ILE A 84 6.66 -17.83 5.62
C ILE A 84 6.00 -18.91 4.76
N LYS A 85 6.77 -19.84 4.16
CA LYS A 85 6.28 -21.02 3.44
C LYS A 85 6.99 -22.31 3.91
N PRO A 86 6.53 -22.94 4.99
CA PRO A 86 7.23 -24.07 5.60
C PRO A 86 7.39 -25.29 4.68
N GLY A 87 6.51 -25.48 3.68
CA GLY A 87 6.55 -26.63 2.76
C GLY A 87 7.65 -26.61 1.68
N ILE A 88 8.27 -25.45 1.40
CA ILE A 88 9.31 -25.30 0.34
C ILE A 88 10.67 -24.87 0.96
N SER A 89 10.64 -24.42 2.21
CA SER A 89 11.75 -23.82 2.97
C SER A 89 13.07 -24.58 2.92
N ARG A 90 13.05 -25.92 2.92
CA ARG A 90 14.25 -26.76 3.07
C ARG A 90 15.06 -26.91 1.77
N TYR A 91 14.53 -26.42 0.64
CA TYR A 91 15.11 -26.55 -0.70
C TYR A 91 15.29 -25.21 -1.43
N LEU A 92 15.11 -24.08 -0.74
CA LEU A 92 15.25 -22.77 -1.39
C LEU A 92 16.71 -22.51 -1.78
N THR A 93 16.98 -22.44 -3.07
CA THR A 93 18.27 -21.96 -3.59
C THR A 93 18.48 -20.49 -3.22
N ALA A 94 19.71 -19.98 -3.36
CA ALA A 94 19.99 -18.58 -3.13
C ALA A 94 19.12 -17.67 -4.02
N GLU A 95 18.89 -18.05 -5.28
CA GLU A 95 18.02 -17.32 -6.20
C GLU A 95 16.56 -17.29 -5.70
N MET A 96 16.05 -18.41 -5.18
CA MET A 96 14.70 -18.48 -4.65
C MET A 96 14.54 -17.60 -3.40
N LYS A 97 15.56 -17.50 -2.54
CA LYS A 97 15.53 -16.59 -1.38
C LYS A 97 15.52 -15.12 -1.80
N VAL A 98 16.27 -14.77 -2.84
CA VAL A 98 16.23 -13.41 -3.42
C VAL A 98 14.85 -13.10 -4.00
N GLN A 99 14.21 -14.05 -4.67
CA GLN A 99 12.83 -13.89 -5.15
C GLN A 99 11.84 -13.74 -3.99
N GLU A 100 12.00 -14.51 -2.91
CA GLU A 100 11.16 -14.37 -1.71
C GLU A 100 11.32 -12.99 -1.05
N LEU A 101 12.55 -12.47 -1.00
CA LEU A 101 12.81 -11.11 -0.54
C LEU A 101 12.17 -10.06 -1.47
N ASP A 102 12.23 -10.25 -2.79
CA ASP A 102 11.55 -9.38 -3.77
C ASP A 102 10.04 -9.33 -3.52
N PHE A 103 9.40 -10.48 -3.30
CA PHE A 103 7.98 -10.54 -2.95
C PHE A 103 7.68 -9.85 -1.64
N PHE A 104 8.53 -10.02 -0.63
CA PHE A 104 8.39 -9.35 0.66
C PHE A 104 8.43 -7.82 0.48
N LEU A 105 9.41 -7.29 -0.27
CA LEU A 105 9.55 -5.86 -0.55
C LEU A 105 8.30 -5.24 -1.21
N ARG A 106 7.57 -6.01 -2.01
CA ARG A 106 6.37 -5.56 -2.74
C ARG A 106 5.06 -5.66 -1.95
N GLY A 107 5.06 -6.17 -0.72
CA GLY A 107 3.81 -6.62 -0.08
C GLY A 107 3.75 -6.53 1.43
N VAL A 108 4.56 -5.67 2.04
CA VAL A 108 4.55 -5.42 3.48
C VAL A 108 3.70 -4.21 3.80
N CYS A 109 2.80 -4.35 4.77
CA CYS A 109 2.14 -3.25 5.48
C CYS A 109 2.57 -3.27 6.96
N ALA A 110 3.02 -2.13 7.49
CA ALA A 110 3.52 -2.01 8.84
C ALA A 110 2.50 -1.32 9.75
N ALA A 111 2.29 -1.84 10.96
CA ALA A 111 1.58 -1.13 12.02
C ALA A 111 2.48 -1.05 13.26
N VAL A 112 2.49 0.12 13.90
CA VAL A 112 3.37 0.40 15.03
C VAL A 112 2.53 0.66 16.28
N SER A 113 2.88 0.00 17.37
CA SER A 113 2.27 0.24 18.68
C SER A 113 3.35 0.43 19.73
N VAL A 114 3.04 1.23 20.75
CA VAL A 114 3.92 1.44 21.90
C VAL A 114 3.19 0.96 23.13
N ASN A 115 3.80 0.03 23.87
CA ASN A 115 3.20 -0.48 25.09
C ASN A 115 3.32 0.54 26.24
N THR A 116 2.72 0.23 27.39
CA THR A 116 2.76 1.11 28.58
C THR A 116 4.16 1.30 29.16
N ALA A 117 5.11 0.41 28.85
CA ALA A 117 6.52 0.53 29.23
C ALA A 117 7.36 1.33 28.22
N GLY A 118 6.75 1.85 27.15
CA GLY A 118 7.45 2.57 26.09
C GLY A 118 8.15 1.69 25.06
N THR A 119 7.98 0.37 25.11
CA THR A 119 8.54 -0.54 24.11
C THR A 119 7.75 -0.43 22.81
N ILE A 120 8.48 -0.17 21.72
CA ILE A 120 7.94 -0.14 20.37
C ILE A 120 7.75 -1.58 19.88
N ALA A 121 6.56 -1.91 19.41
CA ALA A 121 6.23 -3.16 18.75
C ALA A 121 5.76 -2.88 17.32
N VAL A 122 6.32 -3.61 16.36
CA VAL A 122 6.00 -3.49 14.94
C VAL A 122 5.37 -4.79 14.46
N MET A 123 4.21 -4.69 13.81
CA MET A 123 3.59 -5.76 13.06
C MET A 123 3.80 -5.54 11.56
N LEU A 124 4.10 -6.61 10.84
CA LEU A 124 4.22 -6.66 9.39
C LEU A 124 3.13 -7.57 8.83
N GLY A 125 2.14 -6.99 8.16
CA GLY A 125 1.22 -7.70 7.28
C GLY A 125 1.93 -8.05 5.98
N ILE A 126 2.15 -9.35 5.72
CA ILE A 126 2.82 -9.85 4.53
C ILE A 126 1.74 -10.37 3.57
N ASP A 127 1.09 -9.45 2.85
CA ASP A 127 -0.15 -9.69 2.12
C ASP A 127 -0.06 -10.83 1.10
N ILE A 128 1.02 -10.85 0.31
CA ILE A 128 1.24 -11.85 -0.75
C ILE A 128 1.33 -13.26 -0.18
N LYS A 129 1.80 -13.37 1.05
CA LYS A 129 2.00 -14.64 1.75
C LYS A 129 0.92 -14.92 2.78
N ARG A 130 -0.01 -13.97 2.98
CA ARG A 130 -1.11 -14.06 3.94
C ARG A 130 -0.64 -14.41 5.34
N ARG A 131 0.48 -13.86 5.79
CA ARG A 131 1.01 -14.05 7.15
C ARG A 131 1.23 -12.70 7.81
N VAL A 132 1.27 -12.71 9.13
CA VAL A 132 1.64 -11.53 9.92
C VAL A 132 2.85 -11.88 10.76
N ALA A 133 3.87 -11.02 10.75
CA ALA A 133 5.01 -11.13 11.64
C ALA A 133 5.00 -9.96 12.63
N TYR A 134 5.60 -10.13 13.80
CA TYR A 134 5.82 -9.04 14.72
C TYR A 134 7.18 -9.15 15.41
N ALA A 135 7.69 -8.02 15.87
CA ALA A 135 8.87 -7.91 16.73
C ALA A 135 8.79 -6.63 17.55
N THR A 136 9.43 -6.63 18.70
CA THR A 136 9.67 -5.45 19.53
C THR A 136 11.07 -4.90 19.28
N ALA A 137 11.26 -3.61 19.55
CA ALA A 137 12.57 -2.98 19.46
C ALA A 137 13.57 -3.70 20.38
N GLY A 138 14.68 -4.18 19.80
CA GLY A 138 15.70 -4.97 20.51
C GLY A 138 15.55 -6.49 20.42
N ASP A 139 14.44 -7.00 19.89
CA ASP A 139 14.30 -8.44 19.61
C ASP A 139 15.36 -8.90 18.60
N GLN A 140 15.77 -10.16 18.73
CA GLN A 140 16.77 -10.79 17.85
C GLN A 140 16.14 -11.56 16.67
N ARG A 141 14.82 -11.78 16.70
CA ARG A 141 14.08 -12.50 15.67
C ARG A 141 12.65 -11.99 15.53
N TRP A 142 12.10 -12.17 14.33
CA TRP A 142 10.67 -12.01 14.09
C TRP A 142 9.90 -13.21 14.63
N PHE A 143 8.70 -12.95 15.16
CA PHE A 143 7.69 -13.94 15.51
C PHE A 143 6.63 -13.94 14.42
N LEU A 144 6.28 -15.12 13.91
CA LEU A 144 5.36 -15.28 12.78
C LEU A 144 4.03 -15.84 13.27
N SER A 145 2.92 -15.41 12.68
CA SER A 145 1.57 -15.87 13.01
C SER A 145 1.42 -17.37 12.77
N ASP A 146 0.82 -18.13 13.68
CA ASP A 146 0.51 -19.56 13.47
C ASP A 146 -0.73 -19.78 12.57
N TRP A 147 -1.35 -18.69 12.14
CA TRP A 147 -2.51 -18.64 11.29
C TRP A 147 -2.22 -17.84 10.02
N GLU A 148 -3.06 -18.03 9.01
CA GLU A 148 -3.03 -17.26 7.76
C GLU A 148 -4.13 -16.19 7.74
N LEU A 149 -3.81 -15.02 7.18
CA LEU A 149 -4.81 -14.01 6.82
C LEU A 149 -5.81 -14.64 5.84
N PRO A 150 -7.11 -14.28 5.88
CA PRO A 150 -8.05 -14.72 4.86
C PRO A 150 -7.67 -14.16 3.48
N HIS A 151 -8.36 -14.59 2.42
CA HIS A 151 -8.08 -14.10 1.06
C HIS A 151 -8.39 -12.60 0.96
N LEU A 152 -7.33 -11.82 0.86
CA LEU A 152 -7.38 -10.36 0.81
C LEU A 152 -8.01 -9.88 -0.49
N GLN A 153 -8.88 -8.88 -0.39
CA GLN A 153 -9.50 -8.17 -1.53
C GLN A 153 -8.78 -6.85 -1.84
N ALA A 154 -7.92 -6.39 -0.96
CA ALA A 154 -7.06 -5.22 -1.13
C ALA A 154 -5.85 -5.34 -0.22
N ARG A 155 -4.89 -4.43 -0.37
CA ARG A 155 -3.74 -4.37 0.53
C ARG A 155 -4.19 -4.08 1.96
N THR A 156 -3.47 -4.65 2.93
CA THR A 156 -3.67 -4.34 4.34
C THR A 156 -3.34 -2.85 4.60
N MET A 157 -4.04 -2.26 5.56
CA MET A 157 -3.82 -0.88 6.01
C MET A 157 -3.52 -0.86 7.50
N SER A 158 -2.59 0.01 7.92
CA SER A 158 -2.41 0.35 9.32
C SER A 158 -3.34 1.47 9.75
N PHE A 159 -3.92 1.37 10.94
CA PHE A 159 -4.64 2.47 11.55
C PHE A 159 -4.54 2.35 13.08
N GLN A 160 -3.99 3.38 13.74
CA GLN A 160 -3.83 3.43 15.20
C GLN A 160 -3.11 2.18 15.76
N GLY A 161 -1.99 1.83 15.15
CA GLY A 161 -1.16 0.68 15.54
C GLY A 161 -1.76 -0.71 15.32
N LYS A 162 -2.90 -0.81 14.62
CA LYS A 162 -3.52 -2.08 14.23
C LYS A 162 -3.47 -2.27 12.72
N LEU A 163 -3.51 -3.52 12.28
CA LEU A 163 -3.69 -3.84 10.87
C LEU A 163 -5.17 -4.11 10.59
N TYR A 164 -5.66 -3.57 9.47
CA TYR A 164 -7.00 -3.78 8.97
C TYR A 164 -6.93 -4.29 7.54
N ALA A 165 -7.81 -5.23 7.22
CA ALA A 165 -7.87 -5.82 5.90
C ALA A 165 -9.31 -6.09 5.47
N THR A 166 -9.55 -6.04 4.17
CA THR A 166 -10.78 -6.51 3.54
C THR A 166 -10.56 -7.95 3.08
N ALA A 167 -11.29 -8.91 3.63
CA ALA A 167 -11.00 -10.33 3.41
C ALA A 167 -12.25 -11.18 3.28
N VAL A 168 -12.20 -12.18 2.40
CA VAL A 168 -13.32 -13.13 2.19
C VAL A 168 -13.33 -14.16 3.31
N ASN A 169 -14.51 -14.42 3.87
CA ASN A 169 -14.69 -15.54 4.79
C ASN A 169 -14.90 -16.82 3.97
N PRO A 170 -14.03 -17.84 4.10
CA PRO A 170 -14.18 -19.09 3.35
C PRO A 170 -15.50 -19.83 3.62
N ALA A 171 -16.12 -19.59 4.79
CA ALA A 171 -17.37 -20.23 5.19
C ALA A 171 -18.63 -19.57 4.60
N ASP A 172 -18.52 -18.35 4.08
CA ASP A 172 -19.66 -17.63 3.52
C ASP A 172 -19.82 -17.88 2.01
N LYS A 173 -21.02 -17.60 1.49
CA LYS A 173 -21.30 -17.65 0.04
C LYS A 173 -20.30 -16.78 -0.72
N ILE A 174 -20.02 -17.20 -1.97
CA ILE A 174 -19.31 -16.39 -2.97
C ILE A 174 -19.98 -15.00 -2.99
N ASN A 175 -19.17 -13.92 -2.91
CA ASN A 175 -19.57 -12.51 -2.88
C ASN A 175 -19.84 -11.86 -1.51
N VAL A 176 -19.31 -12.37 -0.39
CA VAL A 176 -19.26 -11.60 0.86
C VAL A 176 -17.82 -11.53 1.38
N TYR A 177 -17.35 -10.32 1.64
CA TYR A 177 -16.11 -10.10 2.38
C TYR A 177 -16.34 -9.14 3.54
N TYR A 178 -15.43 -9.20 4.50
CA TYR A 178 -15.52 -8.49 5.75
C TYR A 178 -14.33 -7.58 5.91
N ILE A 179 -14.51 -6.55 6.72
CA ILE A 179 -13.40 -5.83 7.33
C ILE A 179 -12.97 -6.66 8.54
N CYS A 180 -11.72 -7.07 8.56
CA CYS A 180 -11.08 -7.72 9.70
C CYS A 180 -9.99 -6.84 10.28
N ARG A 181 -9.66 -7.12 11.54
CA ARG A 181 -8.66 -6.39 12.32
C ARG A 181 -7.70 -7.37 12.98
N ILE A 182 -6.43 -7.03 12.95
CA ILE A 182 -5.37 -7.69 13.71
C ILE A 182 -4.85 -6.69 14.73
N ASP A 183 -5.00 -7.04 16.00
CA ASP A 183 -4.51 -6.23 17.12
C ASP A 183 -3.02 -6.52 17.39
N PRO A 184 -2.27 -5.55 17.94
CA PRO A 184 -0.92 -5.75 18.44
C PRO A 184 -0.79 -6.98 19.33
N PRO A 185 0.39 -7.62 19.33
CA PRO A 185 0.63 -8.82 20.12
C PRO A 185 0.43 -8.50 21.61
N GLN A 186 -0.34 -9.36 22.30
CA GLN A 186 -0.72 -9.17 23.70
C GLN A 186 0.05 -10.16 24.60
N PRO A 187 0.28 -9.83 25.88
CA PRO A 187 0.85 -10.76 26.84
C PRO A 187 0.05 -12.07 26.86
N SER A 188 0.77 -13.19 26.82
CA SER A 188 0.13 -14.51 26.92
C SER A 188 -0.59 -14.66 28.26
N ALA A 189 -1.76 -15.30 28.26
CA ALA A 189 -2.50 -15.61 29.49
C ALA A 189 -1.74 -16.63 30.38
N GLU A 190 -0.73 -17.31 29.82
CA GLU A 190 0.02 -18.38 30.46
C GLU A 190 1.15 -17.88 31.39
N GLY A 191 1.21 -16.59 31.71
CA GLY A 191 2.08 -16.03 32.76
C GLY A 191 3.57 -15.95 32.42
N ASN A 192 3.99 -16.54 31.31
CA ASN A 192 5.31 -16.32 30.73
C ASN A 192 5.24 -15.00 29.95
N HIS A 193 6.15 -14.06 30.18
CA HIS A 193 6.23 -12.72 29.54
C HIS A 193 6.33 -12.72 27.99
N SER A 194 5.99 -13.83 27.33
CA SER A 194 5.81 -14.00 25.91
C SER A 194 4.58 -13.24 25.40
N LEU A 195 4.73 -12.63 24.23
CA LEU A 195 3.65 -11.99 23.49
C LEU A 195 3.01 -12.99 22.52
N THR A 196 1.72 -12.83 22.24
CA THR A 196 0.98 -13.69 21.32
C THR A 196 0.15 -12.87 20.35
N LEU A 197 0.19 -13.26 19.08
CA LEU A 197 -0.57 -12.60 18.02
C LEU A 197 -1.90 -13.34 17.79
N GLN A 198 -2.99 -12.65 18.09
CA GLN A 198 -4.33 -13.22 17.95
C GLN A 198 -4.75 -13.29 16.48
N PRO A 199 -5.54 -14.31 16.08
CA PRO A 199 -6.11 -14.40 14.74
C PRO A 199 -6.93 -13.16 14.35
N PRO A 200 -7.10 -12.87 13.04
CA PRO A 200 -7.87 -11.72 12.58
C PRO A 200 -9.30 -11.79 13.08
N ARG A 201 -9.75 -10.72 13.73
CA ARG A 201 -11.13 -10.57 14.18
C ARG A 201 -11.98 -9.96 13.08
N MET A 202 -12.99 -10.68 12.62
CA MET A 202 -13.99 -10.15 11.69
C MET A 202 -14.85 -9.12 12.41
N LEU A 203 -14.92 -7.90 11.86
CA LEU A 203 -15.64 -6.79 12.48
C LEU A 203 -17.03 -6.62 11.87
N VAL A 204 -17.09 -6.50 10.55
CA VAL A 204 -18.32 -6.18 9.83
C VAL A 204 -18.25 -6.60 8.36
N LYS A 205 -19.40 -6.90 7.75
CA LYS A 205 -19.53 -7.15 6.31
C LYS A 205 -19.31 -5.86 5.52
N SER A 206 -18.59 -5.96 4.41
CA SER A 206 -18.50 -4.85 3.46
C SER A 206 -19.78 -4.74 2.64
N PRO A 207 -20.35 -3.53 2.45
CA PRO A 207 -21.45 -3.29 1.53
C PRO A 207 -20.99 -3.10 0.06
N LEU A 208 -19.68 -3.13 -0.20
CA LEU A 208 -19.11 -2.85 -1.51
C LEU A 208 -18.91 -4.11 -2.35
N LEU A 209 -18.73 -3.91 -3.66
CA LEU A 209 -18.52 -4.96 -4.64
C LEU A 209 -17.31 -5.83 -4.27
N VAL A 210 -17.51 -7.14 -4.39
CA VAL A 210 -16.44 -8.13 -4.21
C VAL A 210 -15.54 -8.17 -5.42
N GLY A 211 -14.24 -8.30 -5.19
CA GLY A 211 -13.23 -8.40 -6.22
C GLY A 211 -11.97 -7.62 -5.83
N PHE A 212 -10.82 -8.18 -6.20
CA PHE A 212 -9.54 -7.60 -5.83
C PHE A 212 -9.41 -6.17 -6.38
N GLY A 213 -9.09 -5.23 -5.51
CA GLY A 213 -8.93 -3.81 -5.83
C GLY A 213 -10.22 -3.06 -6.13
N ASN A 214 -11.40 -3.62 -5.80
CA ASN A 214 -12.69 -2.92 -5.94
C ASN A 214 -13.04 -2.05 -4.72
N ALA A 215 -12.40 -2.28 -3.58
CA ALA A 215 -12.61 -1.52 -2.35
C ALA A 215 -11.32 -1.43 -1.56
N HIS A 216 -11.12 -0.30 -0.89
CA HIS A 216 -9.92 0.00 -0.11
C HIS A 216 -10.29 0.61 1.23
N LEU A 217 -9.50 0.29 2.22
CA LEU A 217 -9.50 1.03 3.47
C LEU A 217 -8.65 2.29 3.29
N VAL A 218 -9.08 3.38 3.91
CA VAL A 218 -8.37 4.66 3.91
C VAL A 218 -8.52 5.36 5.25
N GLU A 219 -7.41 5.82 5.82
CA GLU A 219 -7.43 6.77 6.92
C GLU A 219 -7.71 8.16 6.38
N CYS A 220 -8.80 8.78 6.83
CA CYS A 220 -9.19 10.12 6.41
C CYS A 220 -9.55 10.96 7.64
N GLY A 221 -8.65 11.88 7.98
CA GLY A 221 -8.69 12.59 9.27
C GLY A 221 -8.39 11.63 10.43
N SER A 222 -9.34 11.46 11.35
CA SER A 222 -9.23 10.52 12.48
C SER A 222 -10.14 9.30 12.34
N GLU A 223 -10.69 9.09 11.15
CA GLU A 223 -11.64 8.02 10.86
C GLU A 223 -11.04 7.03 9.86
N LEU A 224 -11.30 5.75 10.12
CA LEU A 224 -11.09 4.70 9.13
C LEU A 224 -12.32 4.61 8.24
N MET A 225 -12.11 4.79 6.93
CA MET A 225 -13.15 4.71 5.92
C MET A 225 -12.92 3.51 5.00
N LEU A 226 -14.02 3.04 4.42
CA LEU A 226 -14.04 2.04 3.36
C LEU A 226 -14.59 2.73 2.09
N ALA A 227 -13.82 2.76 1.02
CA ALA A 227 -14.20 3.37 -0.26
C ALA A 227 -14.08 2.36 -1.41
N GLY A 228 -15.02 2.38 -2.36
CA GLY A 228 -14.96 1.51 -3.52
C GLY A 228 -16.27 1.38 -4.29
N PHE A 229 -16.29 0.46 -5.26
CA PHE A 229 -17.41 0.26 -6.17
C PHE A 229 -18.59 -0.42 -5.49
N THR A 230 -19.80 0.01 -5.81
CA THR A 230 -21.03 -0.55 -5.23
C THR A 230 -21.51 -1.80 -5.94
N ASP A 231 -21.27 -1.89 -7.25
CA ASP A 231 -21.80 -2.96 -8.08
C ASP A 231 -20.98 -3.19 -9.37
N VAL A 232 -21.30 -4.26 -10.08
CA VAL A 232 -20.57 -4.76 -11.25
C VAL A 232 -20.58 -3.81 -12.46
N SER A 233 -21.46 -2.80 -12.49
CA SER A 233 -21.42 -1.77 -13.53
C SER A 233 -20.18 -0.88 -13.42
N LEU A 234 -19.57 -0.83 -12.22
CA LEU A 234 -18.43 0.04 -11.90
C LEU A 234 -18.74 1.52 -12.15
N ALA A 235 -20.03 1.89 -12.20
CA ALA A 235 -20.48 3.25 -12.46
C ALA A 235 -20.57 4.09 -11.18
N HIS A 236 -20.74 3.45 -10.03
CA HIS A 236 -20.96 4.12 -8.76
C HIS A 236 -19.92 3.71 -7.72
N LEU A 237 -19.44 4.70 -6.99
CA LEU A 237 -18.58 4.54 -5.83
C LEU A 237 -19.30 5.01 -4.58
N ALA A 238 -18.92 4.44 -3.44
CA ALA A 238 -19.42 4.84 -2.14
C ALA A 238 -18.30 4.85 -1.10
N VAL A 239 -18.45 5.70 -0.09
CA VAL A 239 -17.60 5.76 1.09
C VAL A 239 -18.43 5.45 2.33
N TYR A 240 -17.90 4.63 3.23
CA TYR A 240 -18.53 4.32 4.51
C TYR A 240 -17.52 4.55 5.63
N LYS A 241 -17.98 5.08 6.77
CA LYS A 241 -17.19 5.02 8.00
C LYS A 241 -17.21 3.60 8.54
N VAL A 242 -16.05 3.02 8.80
CA VAL A 242 -15.97 1.67 9.37
C VAL A 242 -16.62 1.61 10.75
N SER A 243 -16.53 2.69 11.52
CA SER A 243 -17.19 2.85 12.83
C SER A 243 -18.73 2.80 12.75
N ASP A 244 -19.33 3.38 11.71
CA ASP A 244 -20.77 3.33 11.47
C ASP A 244 -21.21 1.93 11.02
N LEU A 245 -20.44 1.29 10.13
CA LEU A 245 -20.70 -0.08 9.69
C LEU A 245 -20.73 -1.06 10.88
N ILE A 246 -19.74 -0.97 11.78
CA ILE A 246 -19.68 -1.84 12.98
C ILE A 246 -20.94 -1.67 13.87
N LYS A 247 -21.52 -0.47 13.90
CA LYS A 247 -22.77 -0.19 14.62
C LYS A 247 -24.03 -0.61 13.84
N GLY A 248 -23.89 -1.21 12.67
CA GLY A 248 -24.99 -1.61 11.80
C GLY A 248 -25.57 -0.49 10.95
N LYS A 249 -24.95 0.70 10.92
CA LYS A 249 -25.39 1.83 10.10
C LYS A 249 -24.71 1.77 8.73
N VAL A 250 -25.44 1.22 7.76
CA VAL A 250 -24.96 1.04 6.38
C VAL A 250 -25.49 2.17 5.49
N VAL A 251 -25.04 3.40 5.76
CA VAL A 251 -25.41 4.60 5.00
C VAL A 251 -24.14 5.18 4.36
N PRO A 252 -24.05 5.26 3.01
CA PRO A 252 -22.88 5.84 2.36
C PRO A 252 -22.79 7.35 2.66
N LEU A 253 -21.58 7.85 2.77
CA LEU A 253 -21.31 9.27 2.85
C LEU A 253 -21.50 9.89 1.47
N THR A 254 -22.27 10.97 1.42
CA THR A 254 -22.41 11.85 0.24
C THR A 254 -21.46 13.05 0.31
N ASP A 255 -20.86 13.28 1.49
CA ASP A 255 -19.95 14.38 1.74
C ASP A 255 -18.79 13.95 2.66
N ILE A 256 -17.57 14.05 2.16
CA ILE A 256 -16.32 13.90 2.93
C ILE A 256 -15.59 15.23 3.10
N GLY A 257 -16.27 16.36 2.86
CA GLY A 257 -15.76 17.71 3.03
C GLY A 257 -14.72 18.08 1.98
N ASP A 258 -13.65 18.76 2.40
CA ASP A 258 -12.54 19.10 1.52
C ASP A 258 -11.59 17.93 1.26
N HIS A 259 -11.99 16.68 1.53
CA HIS A 259 -11.13 15.53 1.29
C HIS A 259 -11.36 14.91 -0.08
N ALA A 260 -10.27 14.38 -0.65
CA ALA A 260 -10.29 13.52 -1.82
C ALA A 260 -9.62 12.20 -1.49
N ILE A 261 -10.23 11.09 -1.90
CA ILE A 261 -9.68 9.74 -1.70
C ILE A 261 -9.07 9.26 -3.02
N PHE A 262 -7.80 8.91 -3.02
CA PHE A 262 -7.14 8.20 -4.10
C PHE A 262 -7.15 6.70 -3.76
N PHE A 263 -7.58 5.81 -4.66
CA PHE A 263 -7.54 4.37 -4.38
C PHE A 263 -7.03 3.53 -5.55
N GLU A 264 -5.97 2.76 -5.33
CA GLU A 264 -5.40 1.81 -6.31
C GLU A 264 -4.89 0.50 -5.70
N GLU A 265 -3.59 0.32 -5.39
CA GLU A 265 -3.16 -0.84 -4.57
C GLU A 265 -3.50 -0.59 -3.10
N HIS A 266 -3.43 0.66 -2.66
CA HIS A 266 -3.91 1.11 -1.35
C HIS A 266 -4.58 2.48 -1.45
N GLY A 267 -5.40 2.81 -0.46
CA GLY A 267 -6.10 4.09 -0.35
C GLY A 267 -5.26 5.17 0.32
N LEU A 268 -5.36 6.40 -0.18
CA LEU A 268 -4.81 7.62 0.43
C LEU A 268 -5.90 8.69 0.49
N CYS A 269 -6.04 9.39 1.62
CA CYS A 269 -6.94 10.56 1.73
C CYS A 269 -6.11 11.83 1.81
N VAL A 270 -6.56 12.85 1.08
CA VAL A 270 -5.84 14.10 0.84
C VAL A 270 -6.79 15.26 1.07
N SER A 271 -6.34 16.36 1.69
CA SER A 271 -7.13 17.58 1.79
C SER A 271 -6.95 18.46 0.57
N ALA A 272 -8.02 18.66 -0.20
CA ALA A 272 -8.09 19.54 -1.36
C ALA A 272 -7.77 21.01 -1.06
N LYS A 273 -7.86 21.47 0.19
CA LYS A 273 -7.47 22.85 0.56
C LYS A 273 -6.01 23.17 0.22
N GLY A 274 -5.13 22.18 0.26
CA GLY A 274 -3.73 22.33 -0.12
C GLY A 274 -3.50 22.31 -1.64
N PHE A 275 -4.51 21.96 -2.45
CA PHE A 275 -4.32 21.50 -3.83
C PHE A 275 -5.36 22.07 -4.80
N PRO A 276 -5.01 23.11 -5.56
CA PRO A 276 -5.93 23.72 -6.52
C PRO A 276 -6.44 22.77 -7.62
N SER A 277 -5.70 21.70 -7.92
CA SER A 277 -6.05 20.73 -8.97
C SER A 277 -6.84 19.51 -8.48
N ILE A 278 -7.10 19.41 -7.16
CA ILE A 278 -7.82 18.28 -6.58
C ILE A 278 -9.15 18.80 -6.06
N SER A 279 -10.26 18.21 -6.49
CA SER A 279 -11.56 18.58 -5.97
C SER A 279 -11.81 17.89 -4.64
N GLY A 280 -12.32 18.64 -3.66
CA GLY A 280 -12.88 18.05 -2.44
C GLY A 280 -14.10 17.18 -2.74
N ASN A 281 -14.55 16.47 -1.71
CA ASN A 281 -15.68 15.56 -1.75
C ASN A 281 -15.65 14.56 -2.92
N SER A 282 -14.47 14.01 -3.21
CA SER A 282 -14.28 13.22 -4.41
C SER A 282 -13.45 11.96 -4.19
N ILE A 283 -13.58 11.04 -5.14
CA ILE A 283 -12.74 9.85 -5.22
C ILE A 283 -12.04 9.84 -6.57
N ILE A 284 -10.71 9.69 -6.57
CA ILE A 284 -9.87 9.64 -7.76
C ILE A 284 -9.33 8.23 -7.91
N CYS A 285 -9.64 7.59 -9.03
CA CYS A 285 -9.20 6.23 -9.32
C CYS A 285 -9.19 5.95 -10.81
N ARG A 286 -8.62 4.81 -11.19
CA ARG A 286 -8.78 4.25 -12.52
C ARG A 286 -10.24 3.92 -12.79
N ARG A 287 -10.83 4.61 -13.76
CA ARG A 287 -12.14 4.26 -14.27
C ARG A 287 -12.05 2.96 -15.06
N ARG A 288 -12.66 1.92 -14.51
CA ARG A 288 -12.77 0.61 -15.14
C ARG A 288 -14.01 0.62 -16.02
N SER A 289 -13.83 1.00 -17.28
CA SER A 289 -14.91 0.91 -18.28
C SER A 289 -14.71 -0.34 -19.12
N PHE A 290 -15.79 -1.08 -19.39
CA PHE A 290 -15.84 -2.10 -20.44
C PHE A 290 -16.12 -1.48 -21.82
N GLN A 291 -15.96 -0.16 -21.95
CA GLN A 291 -16.28 0.55 -23.17
C GLN A 291 -15.24 0.20 -24.24
N MET A 292 -15.73 -0.27 -25.38
CA MET A 292 -14.91 -0.52 -26.56
C MET A 292 -14.85 0.75 -27.39
N VAL A 293 -13.66 1.08 -27.89
CA VAL A 293 -13.43 2.24 -28.76
C VAL A 293 -12.93 1.73 -30.10
N GLU A 294 -13.41 2.34 -31.19
CA GLU A 294 -12.89 2.08 -32.53
C GLU A 294 -11.45 2.58 -32.62
N THR A 295 -10.54 1.71 -33.05
CA THR A 295 -9.17 2.10 -33.37
C THR A 295 -9.07 2.62 -34.79
N GLY A 296 -7.97 3.30 -35.11
CA GLY A 296 -7.68 3.72 -36.49
C GLY A 296 -7.51 2.56 -37.48
N ASP A 297 -7.24 1.35 -36.96
CA ASP A 297 -6.90 0.18 -37.75
C ASP A 297 -8.14 -0.50 -38.31
N PHE A 298 -8.25 -0.55 -39.64
CA PHE A 298 -9.32 -1.26 -40.31
C PHE A 298 -9.04 -2.76 -40.30
N ASN A 299 -10.01 -3.57 -39.85
CA ASN A 299 -9.92 -5.02 -39.93
C ASN A 299 -10.63 -5.51 -41.22
N PRO A 300 -9.89 -5.89 -42.28
CA PRO A 300 -10.48 -6.27 -43.55
C PRO A 300 -11.28 -7.59 -43.51
N LEU A 301 -11.05 -8.45 -42.50
CA LEU A 301 -11.80 -9.70 -42.34
C LEU A 301 -13.19 -9.47 -41.71
N LEU A 302 -13.34 -8.40 -40.92
CA LEU A 302 -14.59 -8.08 -40.22
C LEU A 302 -15.34 -6.90 -40.85
N GLY A 303 -14.78 -6.26 -41.89
CA GLY A 303 -15.39 -5.14 -42.60
C GLY A 303 -15.64 -3.90 -41.74
N ARG A 304 -14.93 -3.78 -40.60
CA ARG A 304 -15.08 -2.69 -39.63
C ARG A 304 -13.73 -2.32 -39.01
N ARG A 305 -13.65 -1.13 -38.41
CA ARG A 305 -12.50 -0.77 -37.58
C ARG A 305 -12.38 -1.74 -36.40
N ALA A 306 -11.14 -2.07 -36.05
CA ALA A 306 -10.87 -2.88 -34.88
C ALA A 306 -11.38 -2.15 -33.64
N MET A 307 -11.89 -2.92 -32.68
CA MET A 307 -12.39 -2.40 -31.42
C MET A 307 -11.38 -2.81 -30.35
N GLN A 308 -10.92 -1.85 -29.55
CA GLN A 308 -10.06 -2.12 -28.40
C GLN A 308 -10.74 -1.59 -27.14
N PRO A 309 -10.55 -2.20 -25.96
CA PRO A 309 -10.97 -1.59 -24.70
C PRO A 309 -10.40 -0.17 -24.59
N ALA A 310 -11.22 0.78 -24.15
CA ALA A 310 -10.74 2.14 -23.88
C ALA A 310 -9.55 2.08 -22.91
N CYS A 311 -8.50 2.85 -23.20
CA CYS A 311 -7.40 3.01 -22.26
C CYS A 311 -7.97 3.48 -20.90
N PRO A 312 -7.57 2.83 -19.79
CA PRO A 312 -8.08 3.19 -18.50
C PRO A 312 -7.65 4.61 -18.12
N ARG A 313 -8.63 5.51 -17.96
CA ARG A 313 -8.41 6.89 -17.53
C ARG A 313 -8.42 7.00 -16.01
N ILE A 314 -7.71 7.98 -15.49
CA ILE A 314 -7.80 8.38 -14.09
C ILE A 314 -8.87 9.48 -14.02
N ASP A 315 -10.03 9.09 -13.52
CA ASP A 315 -11.18 9.98 -13.39
C ASP A 315 -11.44 10.27 -11.91
N GLN A 316 -12.14 11.38 -11.69
CA GLN A 316 -12.68 11.83 -10.43
C GLN A 316 -14.17 11.49 -10.41
N TYR A 317 -14.62 10.89 -9.31
CA TYR A 317 -16.02 10.69 -8.97
C TYR A 317 -16.42 11.66 -7.86
N ASP A 318 -17.40 12.51 -8.14
CA ASP A 318 -17.98 13.42 -7.14
C ASP A 318 -19.02 12.67 -6.29
N LEU A 319 -18.84 12.66 -4.97
CA LEU A 319 -19.72 11.92 -4.06
C LEU A 319 -21.09 12.57 -3.86
N GLY A 320 -21.20 13.88 -4.10
CA GLY A 320 -22.45 14.62 -3.95
C GLY A 320 -23.37 14.48 -5.15
N SER A 321 -22.82 14.58 -6.36
CA SER A 321 -23.58 14.48 -7.62
C SER A 321 -23.62 13.05 -8.19
N GLY A 322 -22.67 12.19 -7.81
CA GLY A 322 -22.51 10.85 -8.38
C GLY A 322 -22.00 10.85 -9.82
N THR A 323 -21.34 11.94 -10.25
CA THR A 323 -20.85 12.10 -11.63
C THR A 323 -19.35 11.88 -11.76
N TRP A 324 -18.92 11.38 -12.92
CA TRP A 324 -17.52 11.24 -13.28
C TRP A 324 -17.03 12.44 -14.10
N SER A 325 -15.82 12.90 -13.84
CA SER A 325 -15.08 13.87 -14.65
C SER A 325 -13.61 13.45 -14.77
N PRO A 326 -12.85 13.92 -15.78
CA PRO A 326 -11.41 13.69 -15.82
C PRO A 326 -10.73 14.25 -14.57
N ALA A 327 -9.83 13.49 -13.94
CA ALA A 327 -9.01 13.96 -12.83
C ALA A 327 -7.59 14.32 -13.30
N ILE A 328 -7.07 13.56 -14.26
CA ILE A 328 -5.71 13.65 -14.75
C ILE A 328 -5.76 13.52 -16.28
N ASP A 329 -5.25 14.53 -16.99
CA ASP A 329 -5.36 14.64 -18.46
C ASP A 329 -4.46 13.65 -19.22
N GLU A 330 -3.41 13.12 -18.59
CA GLU A 330 -2.43 12.25 -19.25
C GLU A 330 -2.77 10.76 -19.09
N ASP A 331 -2.60 10.01 -20.18
CA ASP A 331 -2.86 8.57 -20.22
C ASP A 331 -1.69 7.81 -19.58
N VAL A 332 -1.76 7.68 -18.26
CA VAL A 332 -0.84 6.90 -17.41
C VAL A 332 -0.68 5.45 -17.90
N TYR A 333 -1.65 4.92 -18.65
CA TYR A 333 -1.61 3.54 -19.16
C TYR A 333 -1.32 3.44 -20.65
N SER A 334 -0.89 4.53 -21.29
CA SER A 334 -0.27 4.45 -22.61
C SER A 334 1.11 3.78 -22.53
N ASP A 335 1.57 3.21 -23.65
CA ASP A 335 2.93 2.64 -23.76
C ASP A 335 4.03 3.72 -23.68
N VAL A 336 3.65 4.98 -23.44
CA VAL A 336 4.52 6.14 -23.40
C VAL A 336 4.48 6.72 -22.00
N THR A 337 5.65 6.91 -21.38
CA THR A 337 5.75 7.58 -20.10
C THR A 337 5.20 9.01 -20.23
N PRO A 338 4.33 9.47 -19.30
CA PRO A 338 3.76 10.81 -19.41
C PRO A 338 4.87 11.86 -19.43
N ALA A 339 4.65 12.92 -20.21
CA ALA A 339 5.64 13.94 -20.46
C ALA A 339 5.74 14.85 -19.23
N SER A 340 6.93 14.90 -18.63
CA SER A 340 7.17 15.85 -17.54
C SER A 340 7.01 17.31 -18.00
N PRO A 341 6.53 18.20 -17.11
CA PRO A 341 6.36 18.03 -15.67
C PRO A 341 5.07 17.32 -15.23
N TYR A 342 5.20 16.44 -14.22
CA TYR A 342 4.04 15.75 -13.62
C TYR A 342 3.29 16.65 -12.64
N THR A 343 1.95 16.59 -12.66
CA THR A 343 1.13 17.28 -11.65
C THR A 343 1.25 16.60 -10.29
N LEU A 344 0.91 17.30 -9.21
CA LEU A 344 0.88 16.70 -7.88
C LEU A 344 -0.12 15.54 -7.73
N ALA A 345 -1.26 15.60 -8.42
CA ALA A 345 -2.24 14.51 -8.44
C ALA A 345 -1.63 13.20 -8.99
N HIS A 346 -0.80 13.29 -10.02
CA HIS A 346 -0.03 12.15 -10.55
C HIS A 346 0.94 11.57 -9.53
N HIS A 347 1.66 12.40 -8.76
CA HIS A 347 2.56 11.91 -7.72
C HIS A 347 1.80 11.21 -6.59
N ILE A 348 0.69 11.79 -6.13
CA ILE A 348 -0.18 11.19 -5.10
C ILE A 348 -0.74 9.86 -5.59
N PHE A 349 -1.24 9.82 -6.83
CA PHE A 349 -1.76 8.60 -7.43
C PHE A 349 -0.66 7.53 -7.57
N THR A 350 0.56 7.92 -7.93
CA THR A 350 1.73 7.02 -7.94
C THR A 350 2.04 6.48 -6.54
N CYS A 351 1.87 7.30 -5.49
CA CYS A 351 2.07 6.85 -4.12
C CYS A 351 1.11 5.73 -3.73
N CYS A 352 -0.08 5.61 -4.34
CA CYS A 352 -0.98 4.46 -4.17
C CYS A 352 -0.39 3.14 -4.70
N TYR A 353 0.75 3.17 -5.41
CA TYR A 353 1.50 2.00 -5.89
C TYR A 353 2.89 1.94 -5.25
N ARG A 354 3.03 1.13 -4.18
CA ARG A 354 4.31 1.00 -3.46
C ARG A 354 5.45 0.52 -4.35
N SER A 355 5.10 -0.29 -5.34
CA SER A 355 6.02 -0.84 -6.32
C SER A 355 6.71 0.22 -7.20
N TYR A 356 6.08 1.37 -7.45
CA TYR A 356 6.61 2.42 -8.32
C TYR A 356 7.32 3.51 -7.52
N TRP A 357 6.66 4.05 -6.48
CA TRP A 357 7.19 5.24 -5.81
C TRP A 357 8.51 4.96 -5.08
N ASN A 358 8.69 3.77 -4.52
CA ASN A 358 9.94 3.35 -3.87
C ASN A 358 11.13 3.26 -4.84
N LYS A 359 10.87 3.18 -6.15
CA LYS A 359 11.89 3.18 -7.20
C LYS A 359 12.03 4.55 -7.86
N GLY A 360 11.29 5.55 -7.38
CA GLY A 360 11.32 6.86 -8.00
C GLY A 360 10.66 6.90 -9.37
N LEU A 361 9.81 5.91 -9.64
CA LEU A 361 9.13 5.79 -10.91
C LEU A 361 7.74 6.38 -10.77
N MET A 362 7.32 7.12 -11.79
CA MET A 362 5.91 7.46 -11.95
C MET A 362 5.18 6.21 -12.45
N VAL A 363 3.98 5.98 -11.94
CA VAL A 363 3.18 4.85 -12.41
C VAL A 363 2.95 4.98 -13.91
N CYS A 364 3.20 3.91 -14.66
CA CYS A 364 3.04 3.86 -16.11
C CYS A 364 2.92 2.40 -16.57
N ALA A 365 1.98 2.08 -17.48
CA ALA A 365 1.79 0.71 -17.97
C ALA A 365 3.04 0.11 -18.63
N ALA A 366 3.82 0.93 -19.35
CA ALA A 366 5.04 0.50 -20.02
C ALA A 366 6.20 0.16 -19.07
N ILE A 367 6.12 0.61 -17.82
CA ILE A 367 7.20 0.45 -16.85
C ILE A 367 6.85 -0.70 -15.91
N ILE A 368 7.65 -1.76 -15.93
CA ILE A 368 7.64 -2.77 -14.88
C ILE A 368 8.74 -2.40 -13.90
N PRO A 369 8.43 -1.99 -12.65
CA PRO A 369 9.46 -1.69 -11.67
C PRO A 369 10.34 -2.90 -11.45
N ASP A 370 11.65 -2.73 -11.66
CA ASP A 370 12.63 -3.74 -11.31
C ASP A 370 12.93 -3.64 -9.81
N TRP A 371 12.48 -4.67 -9.09
CA TRP A 371 12.71 -4.82 -7.66
C TRP A 371 13.96 -5.65 -7.35
N SER A 372 14.75 -6.02 -8.36
CA SER A 372 16.05 -6.62 -8.15
C SER A 372 16.86 -5.78 -7.14
N LEU A 373 17.42 -6.48 -6.16
CA LEU A 373 18.43 -5.90 -5.27
C LEU A 373 19.54 -5.33 -6.16
N LYS A 374 19.96 -4.09 -5.90
CA LYS A 374 20.90 -3.34 -6.75
C LYS A 374 22.04 -4.27 -7.23
N PRO A 375 22.31 -4.40 -8.55
CA PRO A 375 23.31 -5.33 -9.08
C PRO A 375 24.69 -5.21 -8.43
N ASN A 376 25.07 -3.99 -8.05
CA ASN A 376 26.35 -3.64 -7.42
C ASN A 376 26.53 -4.26 -6.01
N LEU A 377 25.46 -4.83 -5.43
CA LEU A 377 25.47 -5.49 -4.12
C LEU A 377 25.44 -7.02 -4.23
N ARG A 378 25.42 -7.59 -5.45
CA ARG A 378 25.71 -9.02 -5.67
C ARG A 378 27.22 -9.33 -5.59
N ILE A 379 28.06 -8.30 -5.64
CA ILE A 379 29.52 -8.42 -5.69
C ILE A 379 30.07 -8.05 -4.32
N GLY A 380 30.10 -9.03 -3.42
CA GLY A 380 30.52 -8.80 -2.04
C GLY A 380 30.58 -10.06 -1.20
N GLY A 381 31.49 -10.97 -1.56
CA GLY A 381 32.05 -11.96 -0.65
C GLY A 381 31.42 -13.35 -0.71
N ASP A 382 32.24 -14.32 -1.06
CA ASP A 382 32.09 -15.74 -0.76
C ASP A 382 31.98 -15.97 0.76
N GLY A 383 30.85 -15.58 1.34
CA GLY A 383 30.62 -15.59 2.79
C GLY A 383 29.18 -15.89 3.18
N TRP A 384 28.39 -16.49 2.28
CA TRP A 384 27.10 -17.07 2.62
C TRP A 384 27.27 -18.59 2.77
N MET A 385 27.75 -19.04 3.94
CA MET A 385 27.57 -20.41 4.45
C MET A 385 26.79 -20.37 5.76
#